data_AF-A0A067DP43-F1
#
_entry.id   AF-A0A067DP43-F1
#
_cell.length_a   1.000
_cell.length_b   1.000
_cell.length_c   1.000
_cell.angle_alpha   90.00
_cell.angle_beta   90.00
_cell.angle_gamma   90.00
#
_symmetry.space_group_name_H-M   'P 1'
#
loop_
_entity.id
_entity.type
_entity.pdbx_description
1 polymer ?
#
loop_
_entity_poly.entity_id
_entity_poly.type
_entity_poly.pdbx_seq_one_letter_code
_entity_poly.pdbx_strand_id
1 'polypeptide(L)'
;VSITPEVTSKKINRQIISQLINLYRLTNLGGRIPAYDGMKSIYTAGPLPFESKEFIIKLPDSDPRPSSSTRPRKERQFRVVIRLASKPDLYTLQQFLRRRHFEVPYEVIQVLDVVLRAAPSEKHTVVGRSFFSTDLGPMGQLGDGVEYWRGYFQSLRPTQMGLSLNIDVSARSFYEPILATEFVQYYCRDLSRPLSDQVRLKVKKALKGIKVVLTHMEYNKSYKITGISSQPMSQL
;
A
#
# COMPACT_ATOMS: atom_id res chain seq x y z
N VAL A 1 -1.49 -11.48 -13.63
CA VAL A 1 -0.21 -10.72 -13.52
C VAL A 1 0.75 -11.51 -12.67
N SER A 2 1.98 -11.69 -13.15
CA SER A 2 3.08 -12.26 -12.37
C SER A 2 4.23 -11.25 -12.33
N ILE A 3 4.82 -11.03 -11.17
CA ILE A 3 5.95 -10.11 -10.96
C ILE A 3 7.12 -10.93 -10.40
N THR A 4 8.27 -10.85 -11.05
CA THR A 4 9.51 -11.51 -10.61
C THR A 4 10.63 -10.47 -10.44
N PRO A 5 11.36 -10.43 -9.30
CA PRO A 5 11.19 -11.28 -8.11
C PRO A 5 9.85 -11.05 -7.40
N GLU A 6 9.42 -12.01 -6.58
CA GLU A 6 8.15 -11.91 -5.85
C GLU A 6 8.19 -10.76 -4.84
N VAL A 7 7.14 -9.94 -4.85
CA VAL A 7 7.00 -8.78 -3.97
C VAL A 7 5.73 -8.92 -3.13
N THR A 8 5.92 -8.97 -1.82
CA THR A 8 4.84 -9.10 -0.84
C THR A 8 4.08 -7.78 -0.61
N SER A 9 4.72 -6.64 -0.85
CA SER A 9 4.13 -5.32 -0.64
C SER A 9 3.20 -4.93 -1.80
N LYS A 10 1.90 -4.85 -1.51
CA LYS A 10 0.91 -4.37 -2.50
C LYS A 10 1.18 -2.93 -2.97
N LYS A 11 1.84 -2.10 -2.16
CA LYS A 11 2.23 -0.73 -2.54
C LYS A 11 3.30 -0.75 -3.63
N ILE A 12 4.34 -1.56 -3.45
CA ILE A 12 5.40 -1.73 -4.46
C ILE A 12 4.82 -2.34 -5.74
N ASN A 13 3.97 -3.37 -5.63
CA ASN A 13 3.29 -3.94 -6.79
C ASN A 13 2.52 -2.89 -7.60
N ARG A 14 1.77 -2.00 -6.93
CA ARG A 14 1.08 -0.89 -7.61
C ARG A 14 2.05 0.07 -8.28
N GLN A 15 3.17 0.40 -7.65
CA GLN A 15 4.20 1.25 -8.25
C GLN A 15 4.80 0.61 -9.52
N ILE A 16 5.09 -0.69 -9.50
CA ILE A 16 5.58 -1.44 -10.67
C ILE A 16 4.57 -1.32 -11.82
N ILE A 17 3.29 -1.60 -11.55
CA ILE A 17 2.24 -1.54 -12.58
C ILE A 17 1.97 -0.11 -13.04
N SER A 18 2.05 0.89 -12.15
CA SER A 18 1.93 2.30 -12.52
C SER A 18 3.03 2.71 -13.51
N GLN A 19 4.27 2.28 -13.25
CA GLN A 19 5.38 2.53 -14.18
C GLN A 19 5.22 1.78 -15.51
N LEU A 20 4.73 0.54 -15.48
CA LEU A 20 4.37 -0.20 -16.70
C LEU A 20 3.34 0.57 -17.52
N ILE A 21 2.27 1.06 -16.89
CA ILE A 21 1.24 1.85 -17.57
C ILE A 21 1.85 3.12 -18.15
N ASN A 22 2.66 3.86 -17.39
CA ASN A 22 3.30 5.09 -17.86
C ASN A 22 4.16 4.85 -19.12
N LEU A 23 4.92 3.76 -19.16
CA LEU A 23 5.83 3.45 -20.27
C LEU A 23 5.10 2.86 -21.49
N TYR A 24 4.09 2.02 -21.26
CA TYR A 24 3.53 1.15 -22.31
C TYR A 24 2.05 1.39 -22.62
N ARG A 25 1.42 2.40 -22.02
CA ARG A 25 -0.02 2.69 -22.25
C ARG A 25 -0.35 2.90 -23.71
N LEU A 26 0.36 3.81 -24.39
CA LEU A 26 0.06 4.14 -25.79
C LEU A 26 0.53 3.07 -26.77
N THR A 27 1.59 2.34 -26.44
CA THR A 27 2.25 1.39 -27.36
C THR A 27 1.67 -0.02 -27.25
N ASN A 28 1.73 -0.64 -26.06
CA ASN A 28 1.37 -2.05 -25.90
C ASN A 28 0.01 -2.27 -25.23
N LEU A 29 -0.48 -1.34 -24.42
CA LEU A 29 -1.81 -1.47 -23.81
C LEU A 29 -2.93 -0.92 -24.72
N GLY A 30 -2.58 -0.37 -25.89
CA GLY A 30 -3.53 0.18 -26.85
C GLY A 30 -4.38 1.31 -26.26
N GLY A 31 -3.76 2.20 -25.49
CA GLY A 31 -4.39 3.37 -24.85
C GLY A 31 -5.17 3.07 -23.57
N ARG A 32 -5.34 1.80 -23.18
CA ARG A 32 -6.19 1.39 -22.05
C ARG A 32 -5.61 1.81 -20.71
N ILE A 33 -6.51 2.09 -19.76
CA ILE A 33 -6.18 2.39 -18.36
C ILE A 33 -6.61 1.17 -17.52
N PRO A 34 -5.67 0.34 -17.07
CA PRO A 34 -5.99 -0.83 -16.28
C PRO A 34 -6.30 -0.50 -14.82
N ALA A 35 -7.21 -1.24 -14.19
CA ALA A 35 -7.38 -1.28 -12.74
C ALA A 35 -6.66 -2.50 -12.16
N TYR A 36 -5.85 -2.31 -11.11
CA TYR A 36 -5.02 -3.35 -10.52
C TYR A 36 -5.33 -3.56 -9.04
N ASP A 37 -5.52 -4.82 -8.64
CA ASP A 37 -5.83 -5.20 -7.25
C ASP A 37 -4.63 -5.08 -6.28
N GLY A 38 -3.42 -4.89 -6.82
CA GLY A 38 -2.17 -4.85 -6.05
C GLY A 38 -1.50 -6.21 -5.85
N MET A 39 -2.02 -7.28 -6.45
CA MET A 39 -1.53 -8.65 -6.30
C MET A 39 -1.39 -9.38 -7.65
N LYS A 40 -2.46 -9.99 -8.17
CA LYS A 40 -2.38 -10.88 -9.34
C LYS A 40 -3.35 -10.49 -10.45
N SER A 41 -4.36 -9.66 -10.16
CA SER A 41 -5.44 -9.38 -11.09
C SER A 41 -5.42 -7.94 -11.58
N ILE A 42 -5.40 -7.79 -12.90
CA ILE A 42 -5.49 -6.51 -13.60
C ILE A 42 -6.66 -6.58 -14.58
N TYR A 43 -7.45 -5.52 -14.65
CA TYR A 43 -8.67 -5.46 -15.44
C TYR A 43 -8.64 -4.27 -16.39
N THR A 44 -9.12 -4.45 -17.62
CA THR A 44 -9.20 -3.38 -18.62
C THR A 44 -10.59 -3.32 -19.23
N ALA A 45 -11.02 -2.12 -19.63
CA ALA A 45 -12.19 -1.96 -20.49
C ALA A 45 -11.83 -2.42 -21.91
N GLY A 46 -12.29 -3.63 -22.26
CA GLY A 46 -11.98 -4.29 -23.52
C GLY A 46 -10.65 -5.07 -23.51
N PRO A 47 -10.45 -5.95 -24.51
CA PRO A 47 -9.29 -6.84 -24.59
C PRO A 47 -8.01 -6.06 -24.86
N LEU A 48 -6.90 -6.45 -24.22
CA LEU A 48 -5.56 -5.98 -24.59
C LEU A 48 -5.19 -6.51 -25.99
N PRO A 49 -4.30 -5.82 -26.75
CA PRO A 49 -3.86 -6.28 -28.08
C PRO A 49 -2.90 -7.47 -28.03
N PHE A 50 -2.95 -8.27 -26.97
CA PHE A 50 -2.17 -9.48 -26.75
C PHE A 50 -2.88 -10.38 -25.72
N GLU A 51 -2.69 -11.69 -25.83
CA GLU A 51 -3.16 -12.65 -24.82
C GLU A 51 -2.15 -12.86 -23.69
N SER A 52 -0.85 -12.78 -24.00
CA SER A 52 0.23 -12.86 -23.03
C SER A 52 1.38 -11.98 -23.47
N LYS A 53 1.93 -11.18 -22.56
CA LYS A 53 3.09 -10.34 -22.84
C LYS A 53 3.94 -10.12 -21.59
N GLU A 54 5.24 -10.12 -21.81
CA GLU A 54 6.26 -9.84 -20.80
C GLU A 54 6.77 -8.40 -20.94
N PHE A 55 7.02 -7.76 -19.81
CA PHE A 55 7.56 -6.41 -19.69
C PHE A 55 8.70 -6.42 -18.68
N ILE A 56 9.73 -5.62 -18.95
CA ILE A 56 10.81 -5.35 -18.00
C ILE A 56 10.60 -3.94 -17.46
N ILE A 57 10.33 -3.85 -16.17
CA ILE A 57 10.08 -2.59 -15.47
C ILE A 57 11.22 -2.30 -14.53
N LYS A 58 11.80 -1.11 -14.66
CA LYS A 58 12.82 -0.64 -13.75
C LYS A 58 12.20 0.33 -12.75
N LEU A 59 12.36 0.04 -11.47
CA LEU A 59 12.05 1.00 -10.42
C LEU A 59 13.34 1.56 -9.83
N PRO A 60 13.39 2.89 -9.56
CA PRO A 60 14.46 3.45 -8.75
C PRO A 60 14.39 2.80 -7.37
N ASP A 61 15.52 2.28 -6.88
CA ASP A 61 15.54 1.62 -5.58
C ASP A 61 15.19 2.66 -4.49
N SER A 62 14.04 2.44 -3.87
CA SER A 62 13.52 3.23 -2.76
C SER A 62 13.52 2.42 -1.47
N ASP A 63 13.93 1.14 -1.51
CA ASP A 63 13.87 0.24 -0.36
C ASP A 63 15.24 -0.40 -0.09
N PRO A 64 15.90 -0.13 1.04
CA PRO A 64 17.35 -0.28 1.14
C PRO A 64 17.70 -1.54 1.92
N ARG A 65 17.56 -2.71 1.30
CA ARG A 65 18.21 -3.91 1.86
C ARG A 65 19.69 -3.85 1.50
N PRO A 66 20.62 -4.08 2.46
CA PRO A 66 22.03 -4.02 2.17
C PRO A 66 22.43 -5.19 1.26
N SER A 67 22.76 -4.92 0.01
CA SER A 67 23.87 -5.62 -0.60
C SER A 67 25.12 -4.90 -0.14
N SER A 68 26.00 -5.58 0.57
CA SER A 68 27.37 -5.15 0.78
C SER A 68 28.00 -4.71 -0.55
N SER A 69 28.85 -3.70 -0.50
CA SER A 69 29.55 -3.01 -1.59
C SER A 69 28.95 -1.67 -2.05
N THR A 70 29.80 -0.67 -1.94
CA THR A 70 29.87 0.64 -2.60
C THR A 70 29.49 0.56 -4.08
N ARG A 71 28.20 0.51 -4.41
CA ARG A 71 27.73 0.53 -5.80
C ARG A 71 26.68 1.62 -6.01
N PRO A 72 26.70 2.31 -7.17
CA PRO A 72 25.72 3.32 -7.53
C PRO A 72 24.31 2.73 -7.50
N ARG A 73 23.30 3.58 -7.26
CA ARG A 73 21.85 3.29 -7.22
C ARG A 73 21.51 2.13 -8.18
N LYS A 74 21.34 0.92 -7.66
CA LYS A 74 20.93 -0.23 -8.48
C LYS A 74 19.45 -0.10 -8.80
N GLU A 75 19.11 0.29 -10.02
CA GLU A 75 17.74 0.14 -10.53
C GLU A 75 17.27 -1.32 -10.30
N ARG A 76 16.14 -1.50 -9.61
CA ARG A 76 15.56 -2.84 -9.48
C ARG A 76 14.76 -3.14 -10.72
N GLN A 77 15.16 -4.19 -11.41
CA GLN A 77 14.43 -4.69 -12.56
C GLN A 77 13.42 -5.74 -12.11
N PHE A 78 12.19 -5.57 -12.57
CA PHE A 78 11.09 -6.48 -12.34
C PHE A 78 10.60 -6.98 -13.69
N ARG A 79 10.53 -8.30 -13.82
CA ARG A 79 9.86 -8.96 -14.94
C ARG A 79 8.37 -9.06 -14.62
N VAL A 80 7.53 -8.43 -15.44
CA VAL A 80 6.08 -8.43 -15.30
C VAL A 80 5.47 -9.17 -16.47
N VAL A 81 4.71 -10.24 -16.18
CA VAL A 81 3.96 -10.98 -17.20
C VAL A 81 2.47 -10.72 -17.01
N ILE A 82 1.83 -10.21 -18.06
CA ILE A 82 0.38 -10.03 -18.13
C ILE A 82 -0.15 -11.09 -19.09
N ARG A 83 -1.06 -11.94 -18.58
CA ARG A 83 -1.73 -12.99 -19.35
C ARG A 83 -3.24 -12.87 -19.14
N LEU A 84 -4.01 -13.02 -20.22
CA LEU A 84 -5.46 -13.11 -20.21
C LEU A 84 -5.87 -14.36 -19.41
N ALA A 85 -6.68 -14.14 -18.36
CA ALA A 85 -7.13 -15.20 -17.46
C ALA A 85 -8.63 -15.50 -17.61
N SER A 86 -9.47 -14.46 -17.61
CA SER A 86 -10.91 -14.58 -17.79
C SER A 86 -11.47 -13.35 -18.52
N LYS A 87 -12.72 -13.46 -18.96
CA LYS A 87 -13.53 -12.37 -19.52
C LYS A 87 -14.83 -12.29 -18.72
N PRO A 88 -14.84 -11.57 -17.58
CA PRO A 88 -16.04 -11.45 -16.76
C PRO A 88 -17.21 -10.88 -17.57
N ASP A 89 -18.34 -11.58 -17.58
CA ASP A 89 -19.50 -11.20 -18.39
C ASP A 89 -20.40 -10.19 -17.65
N LEU A 90 -20.37 -8.94 -18.10
CA LEU A 90 -21.24 -7.88 -17.59
C LEU A 90 -22.72 -8.12 -17.91
N TYR A 91 -23.04 -8.92 -18.93
CA TYR A 91 -24.43 -9.23 -19.26
C TYR A 91 -25.11 -10.00 -18.13
N THR A 92 -24.43 -10.97 -17.51
CA THR A 92 -24.94 -11.68 -16.33
C THR A 92 -25.28 -10.71 -15.18
N LEU A 93 -24.45 -9.70 -14.95
CA LEU A 93 -24.77 -8.63 -13.99
C LEU A 93 -26.01 -7.84 -14.40
N GLN A 94 -26.15 -7.45 -15.67
CA GLN A 94 -27.35 -6.75 -16.15
C GLN A 94 -28.62 -7.57 -15.95
N GLN A 95 -28.56 -8.88 -16.23
CA GLN A 95 -29.69 -9.79 -16.06
C GLN A 95 -30.03 -10.00 -14.58
N PHE A 96 -29.03 -10.11 -13.72
CA PHE A 96 -29.19 -10.14 -12.26
C PHE A 96 -29.89 -8.87 -11.76
N LEU A 97 -29.43 -7.68 -12.19
CA LEU A 97 -30.02 -6.40 -11.80
C LEU A 97 -31.46 -6.23 -12.31
N ARG A 98 -31.79 -6.82 -13.46
CA ARG A 98 -33.17 -6.86 -14.01
C ARG A 98 -34.05 -7.95 -13.39
N ARG A 99 -33.56 -8.68 -12.38
CA ARG A 99 -34.25 -9.81 -11.72
C ARG A 99 -34.60 -10.96 -12.69
N ARG A 100 -33.84 -11.08 -13.79
CA ARG A 100 -33.95 -12.18 -14.76
C ARG A 100 -32.97 -13.32 -14.44
N HIS A 101 -32.07 -13.09 -13.51
CA HIS A 101 -31.10 -14.06 -13.01
C HIS A 101 -31.06 -13.95 -11.48
N PHE A 102 -31.07 -15.09 -10.78
CA PHE A 102 -31.15 -15.09 -9.31
C PHE A 102 -29.78 -15.23 -8.63
N GLU A 103 -28.80 -15.83 -9.30
CA GLU A 103 -27.45 -15.98 -8.77
C GLU A 103 -26.65 -14.68 -8.93
N VAL A 104 -25.95 -14.31 -7.85
CA VAL A 104 -25.16 -13.07 -7.75
C VAL A 104 -23.83 -13.27 -8.49
N PRO A 105 -23.50 -12.44 -9.50
CA PRO A 105 -22.25 -12.56 -10.25
C PRO A 105 -21.07 -11.94 -9.48
N TYR A 106 -20.56 -12.66 -8.48
CA TYR A 106 -19.50 -12.18 -7.58
C TYR A 106 -18.20 -11.80 -8.32
N GLU A 107 -17.82 -12.51 -9.38
CA GLU A 107 -16.63 -12.19 -10.16
C GLU A 107 -16.71 -10.77 -10.76
N VAL A 108 -17.87 -10.43 -11.34
CA VAL A 108 -18.10 -9.12 -11.96
C VAL A 108 -18.16 -8.02 -10.90
N ILE A 109 -18.84 -8.28 -9.78
CA ILE A 109 -18.90 -7.32 -8.65
C ILE A 109 -17.50 -7.08 -8.07
N GLN A 110 -16.66 -8.12 -7.97
CA GLN A 110 -15.28 -7.99 -7.53
C GLN A 110 -14.45 -7.15 -8.50
N VAL A 111 -14.61 -7.35 -9.81
CA VAL A 111 -13.95 -6.51 -10.83
C VAL A 111 -14.32 -5.03 -10.63
N LEU A 112 -15.61 -4.75 -10.46
CA LEU A 112 -16.10 -3.38 -10.24
C LEU A 112 -15.59 -2.80 -8.91
N ASP A 113 -15.51 -3.59 -7.83
CA ASP A 113 -14.92 -3.15 -6.57
C ASP A 113 -13.43 -2.81 -6.73
N VAL A 114 -12.66 -3.60 -7.48
CA VAL A 114 -11.25 -3.28 -7.80
C VAL A 114 -11.14 -1.98 -8.60
N VAL A 115 -11.99 -1.80 -9.62
CA VAL A 115 -12.01 -0.58 -10.45
C VAL A 115 -12.29 0.66 -9.59
N LEU A 116 -13.35 0.63 -8.77
CA LEU A 116 -13.72 1.75 -7.89
C LEU A 116 -12.65 2.05 -6.83
N ARG A 117 -11.82 1.07 -6.49
CA ARG A 117 -10.76 1.20 -5.49
C ARG A 117 -9.40 1.56 -6.10
N ALA A 118 -9.24 1.51 -7.43
CA ALA A 118 -7.94 1.69 -8.09
C ALA A 118 -7.32 3.05 -7.76
N ALA A 119 -8.01 4.15 -8.09
CA ALA A 119 -7.50 5.50 -7.86
C ALA A 119 -7.33 5.85 -6.36
N PRO A 120 -8.29 5.57 -5.45
CA PRO A 120 -8.07 5.79 -4.02
C PRO A 120 -6.91 4.99 -3.43
N SER A 121 -6.63 3.79 -3.95
CA SER A 121 -5.51 2.96 -3.47
C SER A 121 -4.14 3.51 -3.86
N GLU A 122 -4.07 4.41 -4.85
CA GLU A 122 -2.85 5.09 -5.26
C GLU A 122 -2.62 6.36 -4.43
N LYS A 123 -3.70 7.09 -4.12
CA LYS A 123 -3.65 8.38 -3.43
C LYS A 123 -3.59 8.26 -1.91
N HIS A 124 -4.27 7.26 -1.34
CA HIS A 124 -4.50 7.17 0.11
C HIS A 124 -3.84 5.92 0.72
N THR A 125 -3.67 5.95 2.04
CA THR A 125 -3.23 4.78 2.80
C THR A 125 -4.39 3.79 2.93
N VAL A 126 -4.22 2.61 2.35
CA VAL A 126 -5.24 1.55 2.35
C VAL A 126 -5.11 0.68 3.60
N VAL A 127 -6.17 0.56 4.38
CA VAL A 127 -6.26 -0.41 5.47
C VAL A 127 -7.56 -1.19 5.38
N GLY A 128 -7.46 -2.48 5.06
CA GLY A 128 -8.63 -3.31 4.76
C GLY A 128 -9.40 -2.75 3.56
N ARG A 129 -10.67 -2.38 3.78
CA ARG A 129 -11.54 -1.75 2.78
C ARG A 129 -11.64 -0.23 2.94
N SER A 130 -10.89 0.36 3.86
CA SER A 130 -10.92 1.80 4.12
C SER A 130 -9.68 2.51 3.56
N PHE A 131 -9.83 3.79 3.33
CA PHE A 131 -8.80 4.70 2.83
C PHE A 131 -8.60 5.83 3.82
N PHE A 132 -7.34 6.14 4.16
CA PHE A 132 -6.98 7.19 5.13
C PHE A 132 -5.94 8.12 4.52
N SER A 133 -6.08 9.42 4.78
CA SER A 133 -5.11 10.44 4.33
C SER A 133 -5.20 11.67 5.23
N THR A 134 -4.09 12.38 5.35
CA THR A 134 -4.02 13.70 5.97
C THR A 134 -4.83 14.75 5.20
N ASP A 135 -5.11 14.49 3.91
CA ASP A 135 -5.89 15.40 3.05
C ASP A 135 -7.42 15.20 3.17
N LEU A 136 -7.87 14.16 3.87
CA LEU A 136 -9.31 13.82 4.00
C LEU A 136 -9.98 14.46 5.23
N GLY A 137 -9.30 15.41 5.88
CA GLY A 137 -9.83 16.19 7.00
C GLY A 137 -8.79 16.44 8.09
N PRO A 138 -9.18 17.08 9.19
CA PRO A 138 -8.26 17.41 10.26
C PRO A 138 -7.67 16.14 10.88
N MET A 139 -6.38 16.19 11.15
CA MET A 139 -5.69 15.28 12.04
C MET A 139 -5.95 15.70 13.48
N GLY A 140 -5.79 14.78 14.42
CA GLY A 140 -5.78 15.14 15.84
C GLY A 140 -4.92 14.20 16.66
N GLN A 141 -4.29 14.77 17.67
CA GLN A 141 -3.41 14.02 18.57
C GLN A 141 -4.23 13.11 19.47
N LEU A 142 -3.79 11.86 19.57
CA LEU A 142 -4.28 10.89 20.55
C LEU A 142 -3.32 10.75 21.75
N GLY A 143 -2.09 11.28 21.62
CA GLY A 143 -1.04 11.23 22.63
C GLY A 143 0.01 10.16 22.35
N ASP A 144 1.13 10.21 23.07
CA ASP A 144 2.24 9.24 22.99
C ASP A 144 2.76 8.98 21.56
N GLY A 145 2.83 10.03 20.74
CA GLY A 145 3.32 9.95 19.36
C GLY A 145 2.36 9.25 18.40
N VAL A 146 1.07 9.25 18.74
CA VAL A 146 -0.02 8.70 17.94
C VAL A 146 -1.03 9.81 17.63
N GLU A 147 -1.40 9.90 16.36
CA GLU A 147 -2.44 10.78 15.86
C GLU A 147 -3.53 9.95 15.17
N TYR A 148 -4.73 10.50 15.00
CA TYR A 148 -5.75 9.90 14.15
C TYR A 148 -5.79 10.60 12.79
N TRP A 149 -5.98 9.80 11.74
CA TRP A 149 -6.30 10.28 10.41
C TRP A 149 -7.75 9.94 10.08
N ARG A 150 -8.42 10.86 9.39
CA ARG A 150 -9.73 10.63 8.82
C ARG A 150 -9.62 9.83 7.53
N GLY A 151 -10.73 9.22 7.18
CA GLY A 151 -10.84 8.33 6.04
C GLY A 151 -12.27 7.92 5.80
N TYR A 152 -12.44 6.94 4.92
CA TYR A 152 -13.73 6.37 4.63
C TYR A 152 -13.61 4.89 4.30
N PHE A 153 -14.61 4.12 4.71
CA PHE A 153 -14.83 2.76 4.27
C PHE A 153 -15.49 2.78 2.87
N GLN A 154 -15.14 1.81 2.03
CA GLN A 154 -15.74 1.66 0.71
C GLN A 154 -16.01 0.18 0.39
N SER A 155 -17.26 -0.15 0.06
CA SER A 155 -17.61 -1.47 -0.50
C SER A 155 -18.73 -1.40 -1.52
N LEU A 156 -18.57 -2.08 -2.66
CA LEU A 156 -19.66 -2.31 -3.59
C LEU A 156 -20.52 -3.50 -3.12
N ARG A 157 -21.84 -3.33 -3.04
CA ARG A 157 -22.78 -4.35 -2.55
C ARG A 157 -23.96 -4.54 -3.51
N PRO A 158 -24.35 -5.79 -3.82
CA PRO A 158 -25.63 -6.06 -4.46
C PRO A 158 -26.77 -5.89 -3.46
N THR A 159 -27.82 -5.19 -3.86
CA THR A 159 -29.05 -4.98 -3.09
C THR A 159 -30.28 -5.26 -3.97
N GLN A 160 -31.47 -5.30 -3.40
CA GLN A 160 -32.73 -5.49 -4.15
C GLN A 160 -33.02 -4.36 -5.15
N MET A 161 -32.42 -3.18 -4.95
CA MET A 161 -32.52 -2.00 -5.82
C MET A 161 -31.37 -1.91 -6.82
N GLY A 162 -30.44 -2.87 -6.82
CA GLY A 162 -29.29 -2.90 -7.71
C GLY A 162 -27.96 -2.81 -6.96
N LEU A 163 -26.89 -2.40 -7.65
CA LEU A 163 -25.59 -2.21 -7.01
C LEU A 163 -25.57 -0.89 -6.23
N SER A 164 -25.12 -0.96 -4.98
CA SER A 164 -24.96 0.20 -4.12
C SER A 164 -23.50 0.30 -3.66
N LEU A 165 -22.94 1.50 -3.76
CA LEU A 165 -21.63 1.81 -3.20
C LEU A 165 -21.83 2.28 -1.74
N ASN A 166 -21.48 1.40 -0.80
CA ASN A 166 -21.52 1.74 0.62
C ASN A 166 -20.25 2.52 0.99
N ILE A 167 -20.45 3.76 1.46
CA ILE A 167 -19.43 4.67 1.95
C ILE A 167 -19.79 5.07 3.39
N ASP A 168 -18.83 4.94 4.29
CA ASP A 168 -18.98 5.36 5.68
C ASP A 168 -17.73 6.10 6.16
N VAL A 169 -17.90 7.10 7.01
CA VAL A 169 -16.78 7.88 7.57
C VAL A 169 -16.01 7.00 8.54
N SER A 170 -14.69 7.08 8.49
CA SER A 170 -13.81 6.30 9.37
C SER A 170 -12.68 7.17 9.91
N ALA A 171 -12.18 6.81 11.09
CA ALA A 171 -10.97 7.38 11.67
C ALA A 171 -10.10 6.23 12.17
N ARG A 172 -8.78 6.37 12.01
CA ARG A 172 -7.82 5.36 12.46
C ARG A 172 -6.56 6.02 13.00
N SER A 173 -5.95 5.40 14.00
CA SER A 173 -4.67 5.83 14.56
C SER A 173 -3.49 5.48 13.66
N PHE A 174 -2.56 6.43 13.57
CA PHE A 174 -1.28 6.34 12.87
C PHE A 174 -0.18 6.90 13.79
N TYR A 175 1.06 6.45 13.59
CA TYR A 175 2.19 7.04 14.30
C TYR A 175 2.51 8.40 13.70
N GLU A 176 2.71 9.38 14.58
CA GLU A 176 3.16 10.72 14.17
C GLU A 176 4.54 10.62 13.50
N PRO A 177 4.80 11.39 12.43
CA PRO A 177 6.07 11.39 11.73
C PRO A 177 7.15 12.21 12.48
N ILE A 178 7.39 11.87 13.75
CA ILE A 178 8.33 12.57 14.65
C ILE A 178 9.68 11.86 14.77
N LEU A 179 10.66 12.53 15.38
CA LEU A 179 11.95 11.89 15.66
C LEU A 179 11.79 10.76 16.68
N ALA A 180 12.56 9.68 16.50
CA ALA A 180 12.56 8.59 17.47
C ALA A 180 12.92 9.07 18.89
N THR A 181 13.80 10.06 19.00
CA THR A 181 14.15 10.70 20.29
C THR A 181 12.98 11.44 20.92
N GLU A 182 12.20 12.19 20.13
CA GLU A 182 10.97 12.86 20.59
C GLU A 182 9.93 11.83 21.05
N PHE A 183 9.80 10.71 20.33
CA PHE A 183 8.95 9.61 20.76
C PHE A 183 9.38 9.01 22.11
N VAL A 184 10.69 8.87 22.36
CA VAL A 184 11.19 8.39 23.66
C VAL A 184 10.89 9.40 24.78
N GLN A 185 10.79 10.70 24.48
CA GLN A 185 10.51 11.74 25.48
C GLN A 185 9.13 11.59 26.14
N TYR A 186 8.16 10.93 25.48
CA TYR A 186 6.89 10.57 26.13
C TYR A 186 7.07 9.63 27.32
N TYR A 187 8.16 8.85 27.35
CA TYR A 187 8.48 7.92 28.43
C TYR A 187 9.54 8.45 29.40
N CYS A 188 10.40 9.37 28.96
CA CYS A 188 11.48 9.92 29.77
C CYS A 188 11.85 11.34 29.31
N ARG A 189 11.59 12.35 30.16
CA ARG A 189 11.84 13.75 29.81
C ARG A 189 13.33 14.09 29.65
N ASP A 190 14.20 13.45 30.42
CA ASP A 190 15.64 13.69 30.41
C ASP A 190 16.39 12.55 29.71
N LEU A 191 16.83 12.80 28.48
CA LEU A 191 17.63 11.87 27.69
C LEU A 191 19.14 12.09 27.84
N SER A 192 19.59 12.99 28.73
CA SER A 192 21.02 13.20 29.01
C SER A 192 21.65 12.04 29.78
N ARG A 193 20.82 11.25 30.49
CA ARG A 193 21.22 10.09 31.28
C ARG A 193 20.77 8.79 30.59
N PRO A 194 21.47 7.66 30.84
CA PRO A 194 21.02 6.36 30.38
C PRO A 194 19.60 6.04 30.88
N LEU A 195 18.79 5.43 30.01
CA LEU A 195 17.44 5.00 30.37
C LEU A 195 17.50 3.92 31.47
N SER A 196 16.63 4.03 32.47
CA SER A 196 16.43 2.93 33.42
C SER A 196 15.88 1.70 32.68
N ASP A 197 16.17 0.50 33.19
CA ASP A 197 15.72 -0.74 32.54
C ASP A 197 14.20 -0.81 32.40
N GLN A 198 13.45 -0.30 33.38
CA GLN A 198 11.99 -0.25 33.33
C GLN A 198 11.50 0.61 32.15
N VAL A 199 12.06 1.80 31.98
CA VAL A 199 11.72 2.71 30.88
C VAL A 199 12.14 2.12 29.55
N ARG A 200 13.37 1.60 29.46
CA ARG A 200 13.91 0.94 28.26
C ARG A 200 13.03 -0.19 27.77
N LEU A 201 12.50 -1.03 28.68
CA LEU A 201 11.58 -2.11 28.34
C LEU A 201 10.23 -1.58 27.82
N LYS A 202 9.69 -0.49 28.37
CA LYS A 202 8.47 0.17 27.86
C LYS A 202 8.68 0.72 26.45
N VAL A 203 9.75 1.48 26.24
CA VAL A 203 10.12 2.06 24.93
C VAL A 203 10.38 0.95 23.92
N LYS A 204 11.07 -0.13 24.32
CA LYS A 204 11.29 -1.31 23.48
C LYS A 204 9.97 -1.92 23.04
N LYS A 205 8.99 -2.05 23.94
CA LYS A 205 7.66 -2.57 23.61
C LYS A 205 6.92 -1.66 22.63
N ALA A 206 6.98 -0.35 22.84
CA ALA A 206 6.30 0.65 22.01
C ALA A 206 6.89 0.74 20.59
N LEU A 207 8.22 0.75 20.47
CA LEU A 207 8.90 0.90 19.17
C LEU A 207 9.05 -0.41 18.38
N LYS A 208 8.93 -1.57 19.02
CA LYS A 208 9.13 -2.85 18.35
C LYS A 208 8.16 -3.02 17.19
N GLY A 209 8.74 -3.19 16.00
CA GLY A 209 7.99 -3.42 14.77
C GLY A 209 7.63 -2.14 14.00
N ILE A 210 7.90 -0.96 14.55
CA ILE A 210 7.75 0.31 13.86
C ILE A 210 8.86 0.47 12.82
N LYS A 211 8.51 1.08 11.67
CA LYS A 211 9.45 1.43 10.62
C LYS A 211 9.94 2.86 10.83
N VAL A 212 11.24 3.06 10.96
CA VAL A 212 11.90 4.37 11.09
C VAL A 212 12.72 4.69 9.85
N VAL A 213 12.95 5.97 9.60
CA VAL A 213 13.76 6.48 8.48
C VAL A 213 15.00 7.17 9.05
N LEU A 214 16.16 6.94 8.44
CA LEU A 214 17.40 7.62 8.77
C LEU A 214 17.40 9.03 8.17
N THR A 215 17.69 10.03 9.00
CA THR A 215 17.73 11.44 8.61
C THR A 215 19.11 11.93 8.19
N HIS A 216 20.19 11.21 8.55
CA HIS A 216 21.58 11.61 8.27
C HIS A 216 22.08 11.22 6.87
N MET A 217 21.27 10.53 6.07
CA MET A 217 21.63 10.09 4.73
C MET A 217 20.88 10.93 3.70
N GLU A 218 21.51 11.24 2.57
CA GLU A 218 20.87 11.95 1.44
C GLU A 218 19.70 11.17 0.82
N TYR A 219 19.52 9.90 1.18
CA TYR A 219 18.44 9.05 0.72
C TYR A 219 17.66 8.48 1.91
N ASN A 220 16.33 8.40 1.75
CA ASN A 220 15.38 7.95 2.78
C ASN A 220 15.55 6.45 3.08
N LYS A 221 16.55 6.11 3.90
CA LYS A 221 16.85 4.74 4.27
C LYS A 221 15.99 4.32 5.45
N SER A 222 15.17 3.29 5.31
CA SER A 222 14.23 2.89 6.36
C SER A 222 14.49 1.51 6.95
N TYR A 223 14.27 1.35 8.25
CA TYR A 223 14.48 0.11 9.00
C TYR A 223 13.30 -0.21 9.91
N LYS A 224 13.04 -1.50 10.13
CA LYS A 224 12.08 -1.95 11.14
C LYS A 224 12.81 -2.17 12.46
N ILE A 225 12.36 -1.52 13.53
CA ILE A 225 12.94 -1.70 14.85
C ILE A 225 12.63 -3.11 15.36
N THR A 226 13.66 -3.86 15.72
CA THR A 226 13.54 -5.21 16.30
C THR A 226 13.69 -5.19 17.82
N GLY A 227 14.41 -4.21 18.36
CA GLY A 227 14.64 -4.03 19.78
C GLY A 227 15.46 -2.77 20.07
N ILE A 228 15.77 -2.59 21.36
CA ILE A 228 16.61 -1.50 21.88
C ILE A 228 17.73 -2.15 22.67
N SER A 229 18.97 -1.70 22.44
CA SER A 229 20.17 -2.15 23.15
C SER A 229 20.04 -1.95 24.67
N SER A 230 20.66 -2.82 25.46
CA SER A 230 20.85 -2.62 26.90
C SER A 230 22.00 -1.69 27.23
N GLN A 231 22.93 -1.49 26.30
CA GLN A 231 24.09 -0.62 26.45
C GLN A 231 23.89 0.70 25.68
N PRO A 232 24.38 1.84 26.21
CA PRO A 232 24.39 3.11 25.50
C PRO A 232 25.33 3.06 24.28
N MET A 233 25.15 3.99 23.35
CA MET A 233 25.93 4.06 22.11
C MET A 233 27.46 4.16 22.34
N SER A 234 27.89 4.80 23.44
CA SER A 234 29.32 4.90 23.80
C SER A 234 29.96 3.57 24.20
N GLN A 235 29.18 2.51 24.41
CA GLN A 235 29.62 1.18 24.83
C GLN A 235 29.29 0.09 23.80
N LEU A 236 28.80 0.48 22.62
CA LEU A 236 28.52 -0.40 21.47
C LEU A 236 29.66 -0.34 20.46
#